data_AF-A0A7W1F4H2-F1
#
_entry.id   AF-A0A7W1F4H2-F1
#
_cell.length_a   1.000
_cell.length_b   1.000
_cell.length_c   1.000
_cell.angle_alpha   90.00
_cell.angle_beta   90.00
_cell.angle_gamma   90.00
#
_symmetry.space_group_name_H-M   'P 1'
#
loop_
_entity.id
_entity.type
_entity.pdbx_description
1 polymer ?
#
loop_
_entity_poly.entity_id
_entity_poly.type
_entity_poly.pdbx_seq_one_letter_code
_entity_poly.pdbx_strand_id
1 'polypeptide(L)'
;MSYLLASSRRHQSGKVLTPKPLDPLAEARALPKPHGTTAKAINARLLTNLAAHDGEAALATLLRCAWEVEPVQQMLAAWLPCLVALETLEQARALPAEAPQLREFIANSLRAQLARPVAGGEPLWIVPSAKPDEHLAWMLATVLSQRGRQARPWLWDRLPVDRPFITVGKRFNARAHNRPDCKGHYTLVARNGDLGITGLFRGAREHDAIRRLRERAGSWRPDWTSQL
;
A
#
# COMPACT_ATOMS: atom_id res chain seq x y z
N MET A 1 37.42 -65.70 -12.63
CA MET A 1 37.90 -64.36 -12.25
C MET A 1 36.68 -63.49 -11.99
N SER A 2 36.33 -63.34 -10.72
CA SER A 2 35.12 -62.65 -10.25
C SER A 2 35.50 -61.30 -9.68
N TYR A 3 34.94 -60.20 -10.20
CA TYR A 3 35.03 -58.88 -9.58
C TYR A 3 33.69 -58.54 -8.92
N LEU A 4 33.68 -58.54 -7.59
CA LEU A 4 32.63 -57.98 -6.75
C LEU A 4 32.96 -56.49 -6.51
N LEU A 5 32.15 -55.59 -7.09
CA LEU A 5 32.19 -54.16 -6.77
C LEU A 5 31.17 -53.86 -5.67
N ALA A 6 31.69 -53.52 -4.49
CA ALA A 6 30.92 -53.02 -3.36
C ALA A 6 30.52 -51.55 -3.59
N SER A 7 29.24 -51.30 -3.85
CA SER A 7 28.69 -49.94 -3.99
C SER A 7 28.27 -49.40 -2.62
N SER A 8 29.11 -48.54 -2.05
CA SER A 8 28.83 -47.77 -0.82
C SER A 8 27.73 -46.73 -1.07
N ARG A 9 26.52 -46.96 -0.54
CA ARG A 9 25.44 -45.96 -0.50
C ARG A 9 25.64 -45.08 0.74
N ARG A 10 26.17 -43.87 0.56
CA ARG A 10 26.08 -42.82 1.59
C ARG A 10 24.65 -42.29 1.64
N HIS A 11 23.98 -42.51 2.77
CA HIS A 11 22.76 -41.80 3.14
C HIS A 11 23.07 -40.30 3.27
N GLN A 12 22.70 -39.51 2.27
CA GLN A 12 22.50 -38.08 2.45
C GLN A 12 21.15 -37.90 3.16
N SER A 13 21.22 -37.63 4.46
CA SER A 13 20.08 -37.19 5.25
C SER A 13 19.65 -35.81 4.73
N GLY A 14 18.65 -35.80 3.84
CA GLY A 14 18.05 -34.57 3.35
C GLY A 14 17.38 -33.83 4.50
N LYS A 15 17.97 -32.70 4.92
CA LYS A 15 17.28 -31.73 5.77
C LYS A 15 16.02 -31.29 5.04
N VAL A 16 14.87 -31.81 5.47
CA VAL A 16 13.55 -31.29 5.10
C VAL A 16 13.49 -29.87 5.63
N LEU A 17 13.68 -28.88 4.75
CA LEU A 17 13.44 -27.48 5.05
C LEU A 17 11.94 -27.33 5.30
N THR A 18 11.52 -27.40 6.56
CA THR A 18 10.17 -26.99 6.94
C THR A 18 10.02 -25.52 6.57
N PRO A 19 9.02 -25.15 5.73
CA PRO A 19 8.81 -23.76 5.38
C PRO A 19 8.55 -22.98 6.66
N LYS A 20 9.36 -21.94 6.90
CA LYS A 20 9.19 -21.03 8.03
C LYS A 20 7.76 -20.48 7.97
N PRO A 21 6.98 -20.51 9.07
CA PRO A 21 5.65 -19.92 9.08
C PRO A 21 5.78 -18.45 8.65
N LEU A 22 5.10 -18.11 7.56
CA LEU A 22 5.05 -16.74 7.06
C LEU A 22 4.34 -15.91 8.12
N ASP A 23 5.04 -14.95 8.70
CA ASP A 23 4.45 -13.96 9.60
C ASP A 23 3.35 -13.21 8.83
N PRO A 24 2.06 -13.38 9.17
CA PRO A 24 0.96 -12.83 8.39
C PRO A 24 0.96 -11.31 8.39
N LEU A 25 1.69 -10.65 9.30
CA LEU A 25 1.79 -9.19 9.37
C LEU A 25 3.15 -8.64 8.93
N ALA A 26 3.98 -9.46 8.26
CA ALA A 26 5.31 -9.04 7.81
C ALA A 26 5.26 -7.77 6.94
N GLU A 27 4.28 -7.67 6.04
CA GLU A 27 4.15 -6.51 5.15
C GLU A 27 3.80 -5.23 5.91
N ALA A 28 2.87 -5.30 6.87
CA ALA A 28 2.51 -4.17 7.72
C ALA A 28 3.70 -3.71 8.58
N ARG A 29 4.51 -4.66 9.08
CA ARG A 29 5.71 -4.36 9.87
C ARG A 29 6.83 -3.72 9.03
N ALA A 30 6.91 -4.05 7.73
CA ALA A 30 7.92 -3.53 6.80
C ALA A 30 7.67 -2.09 6.31
N LEU A 31 6.50 -1.53 6.62
CA LEU A 31 6.17 -0.14 6.30
C LEU A 31 7.14 0.86 6.96
N PRO A 32 7.32 2.06 6.38
CA PRO A 32 8.06 3.14 7.03
C PRO A 32 7.53 3.39 8.44
N LYS A 33 8.43 3.49 9.42
CA LYS A 33 8.04 3.74 10.81
C LYS A 33 7.72 5.22 11.01
N PRO A 34 6.71 5.55 11.85
CA PRO A 34 6.48 6.92 12.25
C PRO A 34 7.67 7.44 13.07
N HIS A 35 7.88 8.76 13.07
CA HIS A 35 9.03 9.36 13.74
C HIS A 35 8.84 9.51 15.26
N GLY A 36 7.65 9.93 15.72
CA GLY A 36 7.36 10.20 17.13
C GLY A 36 7.26 8.95 18.02
N THR A 37 7.68 9.07 19.28
CA THR A 37 7.66 7.96 20.25
C THR A 37 6.24 7.44 20.50
N THR A 38 5.27 8.32 20.72
CA THR A 38 3.85 7.96 20.88
C THR A 38 3.32 7.23 19.64
N ALA A 39 3.61 7.76 18.45
CA ALA A 39 3.20 7.15 17.19
C ALA A 39 3.80 5.75 16.97
N LYS A 40 5.07 5.54 17.35
CA LYS A 40 5.71 4.22 17.32
C LYS A 40 5.06 3.25 18.30
N ALA A 41 4.73 3.71 19.51
CA ALA A 41 4.07 2.88 20.52
C ALA A 41 2.66 2.46 20.07
N ILE A 42 1.88 3.38 19.50
CA ILE A 42 0.58 3.08 18.90
C ILE A 42 0.72 2.09 17.75
N ASN A 43 1.68 2.28 16.85
CA ASN A 43 1.94 1.36 15.75
C ASN A 43 2.23 -0.07 16.23
N ALA A 44 3.12 -0.20 17.23
CA ALA A 44 3.46 -1.50 17.81
C ALA A 44 2.24 -2.17 18.45
N ARG A 45 1.48 -1.43 19.28
CA ARG A 45 0.28 -1.94 19.96
C ARG A 45 -0.80 -2.40 18.97
N LEU A 46 -1.04 -1.60 17.93
CA LEU A 46 -2.01 -1.95 16.88
C LEU A 46 -1.66 -3.28 16.20
N LEU A 47 -0.39 -3.44 15.78
CA LEU A 47 0.05 -4.66 15.12
C LEU A 47 0.06 -5.86 16.06
N THR A 48 0.31 -5.66 17.36
CA THR A 48 0.17 -6.72 18.36
C THR A 48 -1.28 -7.17 18.49
N ASN A 49 -2.24 -6.24 18.60
CA ASN A 49 -3.66 -6.59 18.73
C ASN A 49 -4.19 -7.31 17.49
N LEU A 50 -3.81 -6.85 16.29
CA LEU A 50 -4.18 -7.49 15.03
C LEU A 50 -3.56 -8.89 14.89
N ALA A 51 -2.32 -9.09 15.37
CA ALA A 51 -1.70 -10.42 15.38
C ALA A 51 -2.40 -11.39 16.33
N ALA A 52 -3.02 -10.87 17.40
CA ALA A 52 -3.81 -11.64 18.35
C ALA A 52 -5.28 -11.83 17.91
N HIS A 53 -5.66 -11.33 16.72
CA HIS A 53 -7.04 -11.28 16.23
C HIS A 53 -8.01 -10.55 17.17
N ASP A 54 -7.49 -9.63 17.99
CA ASP A 54 -8.28 -8.80 18.90
C ASP A 54 -8.70 -7.50 18.20
N GLY A 55 -9.81 -7.57 17.46
CA GLY A 55 -10.34 -6.45 16.68
C GLY A 55 -10.86 -5.30 17.53
N GLU A 56 -11.41 -5.58 18.71
CA GLU A 56 -11.87 -4.56 19.66
C GLU A 56 -10.70 -3.74 20.21
N ALA A 57 -9.62 -4.41 20.66
CA ALA A 57 -8.42 -3.72 21.13
C ALA A 57 -7.70 -2.98 19.99
N ALA A 58 -7.75 -3.52 18.77
CA ALA A 58 -7.25 -2.82 17.59
C ALA A 58 -8.04 -1.52 17.35
N LEU A 59 -9.37 -1.56 17.41
CA LEU A 59 -10.23 -0.38 17.25
C LEU A 59 -9.98 0.66 18.35
N ALA A 60 -9.85 0.23 19.60
CA ALA A 60 -9.48 1.12 20.71
C ALA A 60 -8.12 1.79 20.46
N THR A 61 -7.17 1.09 19.85
CA THR A 61 -5.87 1.66 19.49
C THR A 61 -5.97 2.67 18.35
N LEU A 62 -6.84 2.41 17.36
CA LEU A 62 -7.15 3.36 16.29
C LEU A 62 -7.78 4.64 16.83
N LEU A 63 -8.74 4.52 17.75
CA LEU A 63 -9.36 5.66 18.44
C LEU A 63 -8.29 6.48 19.17
N ARG A 64 -7.44 5.85 19.98
CA ARG A 64 -6.33 6.55 20.65
C ARG A 64 -5.39 7.24 19.68
N CYS A 65 -5.10 6.64 18.53
CA CYS A 65 -4.29 7.27 17.49
C CYS A 65 -4.90 8.59 16.99
N ALA A 66 -6.22 8.65 16.83
CA ALA A 66 -6.89 9.86 16.37
C ALA A 66 -6.74 11.03 17.35
N TRP A 67 -6.59 10.73 18.65
CA TRP A 67 -6.48 11.72 19.73
C TRP A 67 -5.04 12.06 20.13
N GLU A 68 -4.16 11.06 20.21
CA GLU A 68 -2.83 11.20 20.83
C GLU A 68 -1.70 11.47 19.80
N VAL A 69 -1.96 11.27 18.50
CA VAL A 69 -0.94 11.40 17.46
C VAL A 69 -1.28 12.54 16.52
N GLU A 70 -0.27 13.38 16.26
CA GLU A 70 -0.33 14.47 15.30
C GLU A 70 -0.89 14.00 13.93
N PRO A 71 -1.82 14.74 13.30
CA PRO A 71 -2.49 14.31 12.07
C PRO A 71 -1.55 13.85 10.95
N VAL A 72 -0.40 14.51 10.81
CA VAL A 72 0.63 14.17 9.80
C VAL A 72 1.28 12.79 10.04
N GLN A 73 1.26 12.29 11.28
CA GLN A 73 1.85 11.00 11.65
C GLN A 73 0.82 9.85 11.73
N GLN A 74 -0.47 10.15 11.88
CA GLN A 74 -1.53 9.15 12.05
C GLN A 74 -1.56 8.11 10.92
N MET A 75 -1.24 8.54 9.69
CA MET A 75 -1.18 7.66 8.52
C MET A 75 -0.20 6.51 8.71
N LEU A 76 1.05 6.79 9.10
CA LEU A 76 2.09 5.79 9.33
C LEU A 76 1.98 5.11 10.70
N ALA A 77 1.38 5.78 11.67
CA ALA A 77 1.17 5.23 13.00
C ALA A 77 0.12 4.11 12.97
N ALA A 78 -1.03 4.33 12.31
CA ALA A 78 -2.19 3.46 12.46
C ALA A 78 -2.92 3.12 11.16
N TRP A 79 -3.32 4.11 10.34
CA TRP A 79 -4.23 3.89 9.20
C TRP A 79 -3.67 2.91 8.18
N LEU A 80 -2.47 3.22 7.67
CA LEU A 80 -1.83 2.42 6.65
C LEU A 80 -1.46 1.01 7.18
N PRO A 81 -0.77 0.87 8.34
CA PRO A 81 -0.48 -0.44 8.93
C PRO A 81 -1.72 -1.29 9.18
N CYS A 82 -2.82 -0.71 9.66
CA CYS A 82 -4.06 -1.44 9.91
C CYS A 82 -4.63 -2.01 8.62
N LEU A 83 -4.77 -1.18 7.58
CA LEU A 83 -5.36 -1.64 6.32
C LEU A 83 -4.48 -2.69 5.63
N VAL A 84 -3.14 -2.53 5.67
CA VAL A 84 -2.21 -3.56 5.18
C VAL A 84 -2.36 -4.86 5.95
N ALA A 85 -2.41 -4.79 7.29
CA ALA A 85 -2.57 -5.97 8.12
C ALA A 85 -3.91 -6.67 7.87
N LEU A 86 -5.01 -5.93 7.69
CA LEU A 86 -6.31 -6.52 7.35
C LEU A 86 -6.27 -7.21 5.98
N GLU A 87 -5.60 -6.61 5.00
CA GLU A 87 -5.41 -7.22 3.68
C GLU A 87 -4.62 -8.53 3.74
N THR A 88 -3.52 -8.58 4.50
CA THR A 88 -2.74 -9.81 4.65
C THR A 88 -3.48 -10.88 5.43
N LEU A 89 -4.22 -10.50 6.49
CA LEU A 89 -5.09 -11.40 7.25
C LEU A 89 -6.25 -11.94 6.39
N GLU A 90 -6.80 -11.14 5.48
CA GLU A 90 -7.82 -11.56 4.52
C GLU A 90 -7.30 -12.65 3.57
N GLN A 91 -6.10 -12.47 3.03
CA GLN A 91 -5.44 -13.48 2.19
C GLN A 91 -5.18 -14.78 2.95
N ALA A 92 -4.85 -14.67 4.24
CA ALA A 92 -4.66 -15.80 5.14
C ALA A 92 -5.97 -16.41 5.68
N ARG A 93 -7.15 -15.87 5.30
CA ARG A 93 -8.47 -16.26 5.83
C ARG A 93 -8.57 -16.20 7.36
N ALA A 94 -7.90 -15.21 7.95
CA ALA A 94 -7.78 -15.02 9.40
C ALA A 94 -8.19 -13.60 9.81
N LEU A 95 -9.20 -13.03 9.16
CA LEU A 95 -9.72 -11.71 9.51
C LEU A 95 -10.44 -11.74 10.88
N PRO A 96 -10.21 -10.74 11.74
CA PRO A 96 -11.05 -10.53 12.92
C PRO A 96 -12.47 -10.13 12.48
N ALA A 97 -13.46 -10.41 13.33
CA ALA A 97 -14.86 -10.10 13.06
C ALA A 97 -15.10 -8.59 12.90
N GLU A 98 -14.29 -7.77 13.58
CA GLU A 98 -14.37 -6.31 13.60
C GLU A 98 -13.69 -5.65 12.38
N ALA A 99 -13.18 -6.43 11.42
CA ALA A 99 -12.51 -5.90 10.25
C ALA A 99 -13.34 -4.85 9.46
N PRO A 100 -14.66 -5.02 9.26
CA PRO A 100 -15.49 -3.97 8.64
C PRO A 100 -15.48 -2.65 9.43
N GLN A 101 -15.62 -2.72 10.76
CA GLN A 101 -15.64 -1.57 11.66
C GLN A 101 -14.31 -0.82 11.66
N LEU A 102 -13.19 -1.57 11.65
CA LEU A 102 -11.85 -1.00 11.53
C LEU A 102 -11.70 -0.23 10.21
N ARG A 103 -12.13 -0.81 9.08
CA ARG A 103 -12.08 -0.15 7.76
C ARG A 103 -12.98 1.09 7.72
N GLU A 104 -14.19 1.00 8.25
CA GLU A 104 -15.14 2.11 8.31
C GLU A 104 -14.61 3.27 9.15
N PHE A 105 -14.05 2.98 10.34
CA PHE A 105 -13.45 3.98 11.20
C PHE A 105 -12.33 4.75 10.49
N ILE A 106 -11.44 4.03 9.79
CA ILE A 106 -10.36 4.63 9.01
C ILE A 106 -10.93 5.50 7.87
N ALA A 107 -11.91 4.99 7.12
CA ALA A 107 -12.54 5.74 6.03
C ALA A 107 -13.20 7.03 6.53
N ASN A 108 -13.95 6.98 7.64
CA ASN A 108 -14.57 8.15 8.25
C ASN A 108 -13.54 9.17 8.74
N SER A 109 -12.45 8.70 9.36
CA SER A 109 -11.33 9.55 9.79
C SER A 109 -10.66 10.26 8.61
N LEU A 110 -10.38 9.53 7.53
CA LEU A 110 -9.78 10.11 6.32
C LEU A 110 -10.74 11.09 5.62
N ARG A 111 -12.04 10.79 5.60
CA ARG A 111 -13.07 11.69 5.08
C ARG A 111 -13.10 13.01 5.85
N ALA A 112 -13.07 12.95 7.18
CA ALA A 112 -13.04 14.15 8.01
C ALA A 112 -11.78 15.00 7.77
N GLN A 113 -10.61 14.37 7.58
CA GLN A 113 -9.37 15.09 7.24
C GLN A 113 -9.46 15.79 5.88
N LEU A 114 -10.12 15.17 4.90
CA LEU A 114 -10.28 15.73 3.56
C LEU A 114 -11.48 16.66 3.41
N ALA A 115 -12.38 16.74 4.40
CA ALA A 115 -13.57 17.60 4.32
C ALA A 115 -13.22 19.10 4.21
N ARG A 116 -12.03 19.51 4.69
CA ARG A 116 -11.60 20.90 4.61
C ARG A 116 -11.29 21.27 3.16
N PRO A 117 -11.93 22.32 2.59
CA PRO A 117 -11.57 22.82 1.27
C PRO A 117 -10.15 23.34 1.30
N VAL A 118 -9.33 22.92 0.34
CA VAL A 118 -7.98 23.49 0.14
C VAL A 118 -8.14 24.64 -0.84
N ALA A 119 -7.59 25.81 -0.50
CA ALA A 119 -7.68 26.98 -1.37
C ALA A 119 -6.80 26.80 -2.61
N GLY A 120 -7.39 26.99 -3.79
CA GLY A 120 -6.70 27.16 -5.09
C GLY A 120 -6.31 25.87 -5.80
N GLY A 121 -6.81 25.67 -7.04
CA GLY A 121 -6.39 24.60 -7.94
C GLY A 121 -7.45 23.53 -8.20
N GLU A 122 -7.29 22.82 -9.32
CA GLU A 122 -8.09 21.66 -9.65
C GLU A 122 -7.48 20.41 -8.99
N PRO A 123 -8.23 19.63 -8.18
CA PRO A 123 -7.68 18.47 -7.50
C PRO A 123 -7.40 17.34 -8.48
N LEU A 124 -6.40 16.52 -8.18
CA LEU A 124 -6.26 15.20 -8.80
C LEU A 124 -7.35 14.27 -8.27
N TRP A 125 -8.15 13.68 -9.16
CA TRP A 125 -9.17 12.73 -8.76
C TRP A 125 -8.60 11.32 -8.58
N ILE A 126 -8.98 10.67 -7.48
CA ILE A 126 -8.59 9.29 -7.18
C ILE A 126 -9.83 8.41 -7.32
N VAL A 127 -9.87 7.60 -8.38
CA VAL A 127 -11.00 6.73 -8.70
C VAL A 127 -10.71 5.33 -8.14
N PRO A 128 -11.54 4.77 -7.24
CA PRO A 128 -11.38 3.39 -6.81
C PRO A 128 -11.69 2.43 -7.97
N SER A 129 -10.97 1.31 -8.07
CA SER A 129 -11.19 0.34 -9.14
C SER A 129 -12.49 -0.46 -8.97
N ALA A 130 -12.94 -0.60 -7.73
CA ALA A 130 -14.23 -1.15 -7.36
C ALA A 130 -14.71 -0.56 -6.02
N LYS A 131 -16.00 -0.73 -5.68
CA LYS A 131 -16.58 -0.26 -4.41
C LYS A 131 -15.82 -0.72 -3.15
N PRO A 132 -15.30 -1.95 -3.07
CA PRO A 132 -14.47 -2.35 -1.91
C PRO A 132 -13.18 -1.53 -1.77
N ASP A 133 -12.67 -0.90 -2.84
CA ASP A 133 -11.40 -0.17 -2.86
C ASP A 133 -11.54 1.31 -2.45
N GLU A 134 -12.72 1.80 -2.08
CA GLU A 134 -12.94 3.21 -1.73
C GLU A 134 -12.00 3.72 -0.64
N HIS A 135 -11.72 2.88 0.37
CA HIS A 135 -10.78 3.20 1.45
C HIS A 135 -9.37 3.51 0.92
N LEU A 136 -8.96 2.87 -0.19
CA LEU A 136 -7.68 3.14 -0.86
C LEU A 136 -7.68 4.51 -1.52
N ALA A 137 -8.80 4.90 -2.14
CA ALA A 137 -8.95 6.21 -2.76
C ALA A 137 -8.88 7.33 -1.72
N TRP A 138 -9.58 7.17 -0.59
CA TRP A 138 -9.47 8.08 0.55
C TRP A 138 -8.04 8.19 1.06
N MET A 139 -7.37 7.06 1.28
CA MET A 139 -6.01 7.03 1.81
C MET A 139 -5.01 7.71 0.87
N LEU A 140 -5.05 7.38 -0.42
CA LEU A 140 -4.14 7.98 -1.42
C LEU A 140 -4.39 9.48 -1.56
N ALA A 141 -5.65 9.92 -1.56
CA ALA A 141 -6.00 11.34 -1.58
C ALA A 141 -5.43 12.09 -0.37
N THR A 142 -5.50 11.50 0.83
CA THR A 142 -4.92 12.07 2.05
C THR A 142 -3.40 12.17 1.96
N VAL A 143 -2.71 11.10 1.54
CA VAL A 143 -1.24 11.10 1.41
C VAL A 143 -0.77 12.14 0.40
N LEU A 144 -1.42 12.25 -0.75
CA LEU A 144 -1.08 13.24 -1.76
C LEU A 144 -1.30 14.67 -1.23
N SER A 145 -2.44 14.91 -0.56
CA SER A 145 -2.77 16.21 0.01
C SER A 145 -1.75 16.63 1.09
N GLN A 146 -1.33 15.70 1.94
CA GLN A 146 -0.27 15.93 2.94
C GLN A 146 1.11 16.24 2.31
N ARG A 147 1.34 15.81 1.06
CA ARG A 147 2.55 16.11 0.28
C ARG A 147 2.42 17.37 -0.58
N GLY A 148 1.36 18.16 -0.37
CA GLY A 148 1.12 19.40 -1.11
C GLY A 148 0.48 19.21 -2.48
N ARG A 149 0.12 17.98 -2.88
CA ARG A 149 -0.66 17.72 -4.09
C ARG A 149 -2.12 17.52 -3.75
N GLN A 150 -2.97 18.50 -4.06
CA GLN A 150 -4.40 18.39 -3.83
C GLN A 150 -4.98 17.17 -4.56
N ALA A 151 -5.60 16.27 -3.79
CA ALA A 151 -6.24 15.08 -4.32
C ALA A 151 -7.55 14.82 -3.59
N ARG A 152 -8.52 14.27 -4.32
CA ARG A 152 -9.84 13.94 -3.81
C ARG A 152 -10.29 12.59 -4.32
N PRO A 153 -10.95 11.77 -3.51
CA PRO A 153 -11.58 10.56 -4.01
C PRO A 153 -12.76 10.93 -4.89
N TRP A 154 -12.93 10.18 -5.97
CA TRP A 154 -14.06 10.27 -6.87
C TRP A 154 -14.92 9.03 -6.66
N LEU A 155 -16.05 9.19 -5.97
CA LEU A 155 -16.94 8.09 -5.55
C LEU A 155 -18.24 8.02 -6.35
N TRP A 156 -18.36 8.82 -7.40
CA TRP A 156 -19.52 8.79 -8.30
C TRP A 156 -19.35 7.70 -9.36
N ASP A 157 -20.46 7.13 -9.80
CA ASP A 157 -20.48 6.03 -10.78
C ASP A 157 -19.87 6.42 -12.14
N ARG A 158 -20.01 7.69 -12.54
CA ARG A 158 -19.47 8.21 -13.80
C ARG A 158 -18.07 8.74 -13.59
N LEU A 159 -17.13 8.43 -14.47
CA LEU A 159 -15.76 8.94 -14.40
C LEU A 159 -15.69 10.47 -14.52
N PRO A 160 -14.64 11.09 -13.95
CA PRO A 160 -14.40 12.51 -14.12
C PRO A 160 -13.95 12.82 -15.56
N VAL A 161 -14.89 13.28 -16.39
CA VAL A 161 -14.67 13.73 -17.77
C VAL A 161 -13.88 15.04 -17.77
N ASP A 162 -12.92 15.20 -18.68
CA ASP A 162 -12.07 16.40 -18.84
C ASP A 162 -11.22 16.81 -17.62
N ARG A 163 -11.07 15.95 -16.60
CA ARG A 163 -10.28 16.23 -15.38
C ARG A 163 -9.16 15.20 -15.23
N PRO A 164 -8.01 15.54 -14.60
CA PRO A 164 -6.96 14.57 -14.33
C PRO A 164 -7.41 13.61 -13.23
N PHE A 165 -7.27 12.31 -13.48
CA PHE A 165 -7.54 11.28 -12.48
C PHE A 165 -6.50 10.15 -12.53
N ILE A 166 -6.37 9.44 -11.41
CA ILE A 166 -5.68 8.15 -11.32
C ILE A 166 -6.59 7.13 -10.67
N THR A 167 -6.35 5.85 -10.94
CA THR A 167 -7.17 4.74 -10.43
C THR A 167 -6.41 3.94 -9.38
N VAL A 168 -7.10 3.46 -8.34
CA VAL A 168 -6.49 2.68 -7.25
C VAL A 168 -7.28 1.41 -6.95
N GLY A 169 -6.59 0.28 -6.77
CA GLY A 169 -7.21 -1.01 -6.45
C GLY A 169 -6.69 -2.18 -7.29
N LYS A 170 -7.24 -3.38 -7.06
CA LYS A 170 -6.64 -4.65 -7.50
C LYS A 170 -6.82 -4.96 -8.99
N ARG A 171 -7.85 -4.45 -9.66
CA ARG A 171 -8.10 -4.71 -11.08
C ARG A 171 -8.82 -3.54 -11.75
N PHE A 172 -8.07 -2.73 -12.49
CA PHE A 172 -8.65 -1.70 -13.33
C PHE A 172 -9.16 -2.31 -14.64
N ASN A 173 -10.48 -2.29 -14.86
CA ASN A 173 -11.07 -2.69 -16.14
C ASN A 173 -10.97 -1.54 -17.15
N ALA A 174 -9.83 -1.44 -17.83
CA ALA A 174 -9.61 -0.41 -18.85
C ALA A 174 -10.71 -0.41 -19.93
N ARG A 175 -11.27 -1.58 -20.30
CA ARG A 175 -12.33 -1.67 -21.32
C ARG A 175 -13.66 -1.05 -20.87
N ALA A 176 -13.98 -1.08 -19.58
CA ALA A 176 -15.18 -0.41 -19.05
C ALA A 176 -15.03 1.12 -18.98
N HIS A 177 -13.80 1.64 -19.13
CA HIS A 177 -13.42 3.00 -18.76
C HIS A 177 -12.67 3.76 -19.88
N ASN A 178 -12.54 3.17 -21.07
CA ASN A 178 -11.92 3.78 -22.24
C ASN A 178 -13.01 4.38 -23.15
N ARG A 179 -13.53 5.55 -22.76
CA ARG A 179 -14.48 6.33 -23.58
C ARG A 179 -13.77 7.56 -24.17
N PRO A 180 -14.17 8.05 -25.36
CA PRO A 180 -13.47 9.13 -26.08
C PRO A 180 -13.39 10.47 -25.32
N ASP A 181 -14.25 10.66 -24.33
CA ASP A 181 -14.38 11.84 -23.46
C ASP A 181 -13.45 11.79 -22.23
N CYS A 182 -12.80 10.66 -21.95
CA CYS A 182 -11.95 10.49 -20.78
C CYS A 182 -10.50 10.95 -21.07
N LYS A 183 -10.13 12.18 -20.68
CA LYS A 183 -8.76 12.74 -20.79
C LYS A 183 -7.75 12.25 -19.73
N GLY A 184 -8.05 11.16 -19.02
CA GLY A 184 -7.21 10.68 -17.91
C GLY A 184 -5.94 9.97 -18.37
N HIS A 185 -4.79 10.34 -17.81
CA HIS A 185 -3.57 9.53 -17.91
C HIS A 185 -3.72 8.28 -17.02
N TYR A 186 -3.90 7.12 -17.64
CA TYR A 186 -3.93 5.83 -16.96
C TYR A 186 -2.55 5.52 -16.37
N THR A 187 -2.38 5.71 -15.06
CA THR A 187 -1.26 5.10 -14.35
C THR A 187 -1.81 3.97 -13.49
N LEU A 188 -1.70 2.75 -13.99
CA LEU A 188 -1.98 1.55 -13.22
C LEU A 188 -0.87 1.41 -12.16
N VAL A 189 -1.13 1.82 -10.91
CA VAL A 189 -0.16 1.67 -9.80
C VAL A 189 -0.24 0.25 -9.20
N ALA A 190 -0.50 -0.76 -10.02
CA ALA A 190 -0.59 -2.17 -9.62
C ALA A 190 -0.12 -3.05 -10.78
N ARG A 191 1.18 -3.37 -10.83
CA ARG A 191 1.68 -4.44 -11.70
C ARG A 191 1.17 -5.78 -11.18
N ASN A 192 0.78 -6.66 -12.10
CA ASN A 192 0.38 -8.04 -11.83
C ASN A 192 1.37 -8.71 -10.86
N GLY A 193 0.94 -8.97 -9.62
CA GLY A 193 1.72 -9.67 -8.60
C GLY A 193 1.72 -9.02 -7.21
N ASP A 194 1.69 -7.68 -7.13
CA ASP A 194 1.69 -6.93 -5.86
C ASP A 194 0.33 -6.26 -5.64
N LEU A 195 -0.67 -7.11 -5.35
CA LEU A 195 -2.07 -6.71 -5.24
C LEU A 195 -2.38 -6.24 -3.81
N GLY A 196 -2.21 -4.94 -3.57
CA GLY A 196 -2.64 -4.35 -2.31
C GLY A 196 -2.14 -2.93 -2.05
N ILE A 197 -2.53 -2.39 -0.90
CA ILE A 197 -1.97 -1.14 -0.35
C ILE A 197 -0.44 -1.18 -0.36
N THR A 198 0.12 -2.36 -0.10
CA THR A 198 1.55 -2.62 -0.09
C THR A 198 2.23 -2.36 -1.43
N GLY A 199 1.55 -2.61 -2.56
CA GLY A 199 2.03 -2.25 -3.90
C GLY A 199 2.15 -0.74 -4.12
N LEU A 200 1.20 0.06 -3.60
CA LEU A 200 1.22 1.52 -3.72
C LEU A 200 2.44 2.16 -3.02
N PHE A 201 2.87 1.59 -1.89
CA PHE A 201 4.00 2.11 -1.12
C PHE A 201 5.34 1.46 -1.48
N ARG A 202 5.35 0.21 -1.96
CA ARG A 202 6.56 -0.45 -2.50
C ARG A 202 6.98 0.22 -3.82
N GLY A 203 6.02 0.57 -4.66
CA GLY A 203 6.23 1.34 -5.90
C GLY A 203 6.84 2.72 -5.69
N ALA A 204 6.64 3.38 -4.54
CA ALA A 204 7.28 4.67 -4.25
C ALA A 204 8.81 4.54 -4.06
N ARG A 205 9.29 3.45 -3.44
CA ARG A 205 10.72 3.16 -3.32
C ARG A 205 11.33 2.77 -4.67
N GLU A 206 10.59 2.03 -5.50
CA GLU A 206 11.01 1.68 -6.86
C GLU A 206 10.99 2.89 -7.80
N HIS A 207 9.99 3.77 -7.73
CA HIS A 207 9.98 5.01 -8.49
C HIS A 207 11.08 5.97 -8.06
N ASP A 208 11.41 6.04 -6.76
CA ASP A 208 12.59 6.78 -6.30
C ASP A 208 13.90 6.13 -6.73
N ALA A 209 13.99 4.80 -6.76
CA ALA A 209 15.15 4.09 -7.28
C ALA A 209 15.30 4.27 -8.80
N ILE A 210 14.21 4.19 -9.56
CA ILE A 210 14.16 4.40 -11.02
C ILE A 210 14.42 5.87 -11.36
N ARG A 211 13.89 6.81 -10.56
CA ARG A 211 14.20 8.24 -10.67
C ARG A 211 15.68 8.50 -10.40
N ARG A 212 16.25 7.96 -9.31
CA ARG A 212 17.69 8.06 -9.01
C ARG A 212 18.55 7.37 -10.06
N LEU A 213 18.10 6.25 -10.63
CA LEU A 213 18.76 5.58 -11.75
C LEU A 213 18.68 6.42 -13.04
N ARG A 214 17.57 7.10 -13.31
CA ARG A 214 17.45 8.07 -14.42
C ARG A 214 18.28 9.33 -14.19
N GLU A 215 18.35 9.83 -12.96
CA GLU A 215 19.19 10.97 -12.59
C GLU A 215 20.68 10.61 -12.70
N ARG A 216 21.07 9.39 -12.31
CA ARG A 216 22.43 8.84 -12.53
C ARG A 216 22.75 8.50 -13.99
N ALA A 217 21.76 8.03 -14.75
CA ALA A 217 21.91 7.79 -16.18
C ALA A 217 21.95 9.11 -16.96
N GLY A 218 21.26 10.16 -16.48
CA GLY A 218 21.35 11.52 -17.01
C GLY A 218 22.69 12.20 -16.73
N SER A 219 23.46 11.73 -15.73
CA SER A 219 24.87 12.12 -15.53
C SER A 219 25.86 11.27 -16.35
N TRP A 220 25.40 10.26 -17.08
CA TRP A 220 26.19 9.56 -18.09
C TRP A 220 25.79 10.11 -19.47
N ARG A 221 26.38 11.25 -19.85
CA ARG A 221 26.49 11.59 -21.27
C ARG A 221 27.72 10.85 -21.81
N PRO A 222 27.60 9.93 -22.78
CA PRO A 222 28.69 9.74 -23.71
C PRO A 222 28.79 11.06 -24.49
N ASP A 223 29.91 11.77 -24.37
CA ASP A 223 30.26 12.81 -25.33
C ASP A 223 30.46 12.12 -26.69
N TRP A 224 29.44 12.19 -27.55
CA TRP A 224 29.54 11.73 -28.94
C TRP A 224 29.84 12.89 -29.91
N THR A 225 30.26 14.05 -29.40
CA THR A 225 30.66 15.22 -30.23
C THR A 225 32.16 15.49 -30.23
N SER A 226 33.00 14.54 -29.82
CA SER A 226 34.44 14.58 -30.13
C SER A 226 34.70 13.76 -31.38
N GLN A 227 35.11 14.45 -32.45
CA GLN A 227 35.46 13.96 -33.80
C GLN A 227 34.30 13.91 -34.80
N LEU A 228 34.10 15.01 -35.50
CA LEU A 228 34.43 15.16 -36.92
C LEU A 228 34.62 16.65 -37.25
#